data_AF-A0A7X4KDR6-F1
#
_entry.id   AF-A0A7X4KDR6-F1
#
_cell.length_a   1.000
_cell.length_b   1.000
_cell.length_c   1.000
_cell.angle_alpha   90.00
_cell.angle_beta   90.00
_cell.angle_gamma   90.00
#
_symmetry.space_group_name_H-M   'P 1'
#
loop_
_entity.id
_entity.type
_entity.pdbx_description
1 polymer ?
#
loop_
_entity_poly.entity_id
_entity_poly.type
_entity_poly.pdbx_seq_one_letter_code
_entity_poly.pdbx_strand_id
1 'polypeptide(L)'
;MATININLRSNITTPFANAGAGIDKFISTRYAFDVAHASYTTGVLDGSTMTISYPDGAINKFSGVTLANPNAFSGSASATQQTIQQASGAITIQGTLNYHYDYGANGVVLAGIGESIQSASYHTKLADGQDYTVTLQGAVSVPQSGNYSGTLTSMTASSQGASSTLSGNFSVQGNAASVGPGLSSTVLSGKLDSISETYGDGSSFSATGLGLQISGSTVLGKALLENGNNFSGDDTINVTLPATLSTPWKLASGAGNDKIVIKGGGNGLSVDAGIGNDVITLSDSNHTVDGGAGIDTAVFGGARAAYTIAKTADGYSVKSSAGTDTLVGVERVQFSDSTMALDISGNGGQVYRLYQAAFNRVPDAGGLGYWIKSMDSGMSLDSIAGQFTQSGEFQAMYGATPSNGDFLDKLYHNVLHRGGDAGGTKYWLDILDTHALTQAQVLAFFGESPENQAALIGSIGNGFTFTPFG
;
A
#
# COMPACT_ATOMS: atom_id res chain seq x y z
N MET A 1 9.98 33.08 10.27
CA MET A 1 8.99 32.61 11.26
C MET A 1 8.51 31.24 10.79
N ALA A 2 8.60 30.26 11.70
CA ALA A 2 8.12 28.87 11.61
C ALA A 2 8.44 28.07 10.33
N THR A 3 9.61 27.43 10.33
CA THR A 3 9.95 26.29 9.48
C THR A 3 9.08 25.09 9.88
N ILE A 4 8.09 24.70 9.07
CA ILE A 4 7.37 23.44 9.24
C ILE A 4 7.99 22.45 8.26
N ASN A 5 8.86 21.60 8.82
CA ASN A 5 9.48 20.47 8.13
C ASN A 5 8.39 19.47 7.76
N ILE A 6 8.39 18.96 6.52
CA ILE A 6 7.95 17.58 6.31
C ILE A 6 9.02 16.69 6.91
N ASN A 7 8.91 16.49 8.20
CA ASN A 7 9.63 15.48 8.89
C ASN A 7 8.57 14.44 9.23
N LEU A 8 8.39 13.44 8.37
CA LEU A 8 7.82 12.15 8.76
C LEU A 8 8.71 11.45 9.83
N ARG A 9 9.55 12.19 10.57
CA ARG A 9 10.66 11.73 11.41
C ARG A 9 11.04 12.71 12.52
N SER A 10 10.33 13.82 12.77
CA SER A 10 10.92 14.85 13.66
C SER A 10 11.03 14.49 15.12
N ASN A 11 10.17 13.66 15.72
CA ASN A 11 10.20 13.44 17.18
C ASN A 11 10.05 11.97 17.63
N ILE A 12 10.07 10.99 16.72
CA ILE A 12 10.46 9.63 17.07
C ILE A 12 11.89 9.47 16.59
N THR A 13 12.87 9.42 17.48
CA THR A 13 14.11 8.70 17.16
C THR A 13 13.69 7.31 16.74
N THR A 14 13.67 7.04 15.42
CA THR A 14 13.23 5.74 14.94
C THR A 14 13.99 4.67 15.71
N PRO A 15 13.33 3.61 16.21
CA PRO A 15 14.05 2.45 16.78
C PRO A 15 15.12 1.89 15.87
N PHE A 16 14.94 2.14 14.59
CA PHE A 16 15.62 1.52 13.50
C PHE A 16 16.02 2.65 12.55
N ALA A 17 17.29 3.08 12.57
CA ALA A 17 17.86 3.70 11.37
C ALA A 17 17.83 2.67 10.21
N ASN A 18 17.89 1.39 10.57
CA ASN A 18 17.69 0.19 9.78
C ASN A 18 17.03 -0.89 10.67
N ALA A 19 16.36 -1.88 10.07
CA ALA A 19 15.52 -2.85 10.79
C ALA A 19 16.24 -3.67 11.89
N GLY A 20 17.58 -3.81 11.84
CA GLY A 20 18.35 -4.54 12.85
C GLY A 20 18.74 -3.74 14.11
N ALA A 21 18.85 -2.41 14.03
CA ALA A 21 19.50 -1.59 15.08
C ALA A 21 18.82 -1.65 16.46
N GLY A 22 17.50 -1.73 16.54
CA GLY A 22 16.76 -1.80 17.80
C GLY A 22 16.89 -3.15 18.50
N ILE A 23 17.15 -4.24 17.76
CA ILE A 23 17.43 -5.56 18.34
C ILE A 23 18.80 -5.53 19.02
N ASP A 24 19.80 -4.94 18.36
CA ASP A 24 21.14 -4.77 18.93
C ASP A 24 21.12 -3.87 20.17
N LYS A 25 20.35 -2.78 20.14
CA LYS A 25 20.15 -1.90 21.31
C LYS A 25 19.53 -2.66 22.49
N PHE A 26 18.55 -3.52 22.22
CA PHE A 26 17.95 -4.35 23.26
C PHE A 26 18.99 -5.29 23.91
N ILE A 27 19.73 -6.03 23.08
CA ILE A 27 20.72 -7.01 23.55
C ILE A 27 21.85 -6.32 24.32
N SER A 28 22.38 -5.22 23.79
CA SER A 28 23.45 -4.44 24.45
C SER A 28 22.98 -3.82 25.76
N THR A 29 21.75 -3.33 25.86
CA THR A 29 21.21 -2.78 27.12
C THR A 29 21.07 -3.88 28.17
N ARG A 30 20.56 -5.07 27.80
CA ARG A 30 20.48 -6.22 28.71
C ARG A 30 21.87 -6.68 29.15
N TYR A 31 22.81 -6.80 28.22
CA TYR A 31 24.19 -7.17 28.52
C TYR A 31 24.87 -6.18 29.48
N ALA A 32 24.71 -4.88 29.24
CA ALA A 32 25.28 -3.85 30.09
C ALA A 32 24.71 -3.93 31.53
N PHE A 33 23.42 -4.24 31.67
CA PHE A 33 22.83 -4.51 32.98
C PHE A 33 23.50 -5.70 33.66
N ASP A 34 23.60 -6.85 32.99
CA ASP A 34 24.19 -8.06 33.56
C ASP A 34 25.65 -7.84 34.01
N VAL A 35 26.44 -7.08 33.22
CA VAL A 35 27.84 -6.74 33.56
C VAL A 35 27.94 -5.81 34.76
N ALA A 36 27.08 -4.80 34.86
CA ALA A 36 27.10 -3.83 35.96
C ALA A 36 26.61 -4.43 37.30
N HIS A 37 25.85 -5.53 37.24
CA HIS A 37 25.08 -6.06 38.37
C HIS A 37 25.53 -7.47 38.78
N ALA A 38 26.84 -7.71 38.81
CA ALA A 38 27.42 -8.99 39.25
C ALA A 38 27.12 -9.34 40.73
N SER A 39 26.70 -8.36 41.54
CA SER A 39 26.34 -8.55 42.95
C SER A 39 24.98 -7.93 43.27
N TYR A 40 24.18 -8.60 44.11
CA TYR A 40 22.84 -8.15 44.52
C TYR A 40 22.73 -7.92 46.04
N THR A 41 21.78 -7.09 46.44
CA THR A 41 21.50 -6.74 47.84
C THR A 41 20.54 -7.74 48.49
N THR A 42 19.42 -8.05 47.83
CA THR A 42 18.43 -9.02 48.31
C THR A 42 17.77 -9.75 47.15
N GLY A 43 17.52 -11.05 47.31
CA GLY A 43 16.69 -11.87 46.41
C GLY A 43 15.51 -12.48 47.15
N VAL A 44 14.30 -12.01 46.87
CA VAL A 44 13.07 -12.40 47.59
C VAL A 44 12.09 -13.09 46.64
N LEU A 45 11.72 -14.33 46.96
CA LEU A 45 10.63 -15.05 46.32
C LEU A 45 9.36 -14.95 47.18
N ASP A 46 8.35 -14.24 46.69
CA ASP A 46 7.04 -14.10 47.31
C ASP A 46 5.95 -14.64 46.37
N GLY A 47 5.37 -15.78 46.76
CA GLY A 47 4.46 -16.54 45.90
C GLY A 47 5.13 -16.94 44.57
N SER A 48 4.55 -16.50 43.46
CA SER A 48 5.09 -16.71 42.11
C SER A 48 5.89 -15.51 41.58
N THR A 49 6.27 -14.57 42.45
CA THR A 49 7.04 -13.38 42.08
C THR A 49 8.39 -13.40 42.77
N MET A 50 9.46 -13.34 41.97
CA MET A 50 10.82 -13.20 42.46
C MET A 50 11.31 -11.78 42.21
N THR A 51 11.94 -11.16 43.19
CA THR A 51 12.49 -9.80 43.10
C THR A 51 13.94 -9.80 43.56
N ILE A 52 14.86 -9.41 42.68
CA ILE A 52 16.27 -9.18 42.98
C ILE A 52 16.52 -7.68 42.98
N SER A 53 17.03 -7.14 44.09
CA SER A 53 17.34 -5.72 44.26
C SER A 53 18.84 -5.50 44.30
N TYR A 54 19.29 -4.39 43.71
CA TYR A 54 20.71 -4.05 43.55
C TYR A 54 21.09 -2.76 44.30
N PRO A 55 22.38 -2.57 44.62
CA PRO A 55 22.83 -1.44 45.44
C PRO A 55 22.53 -0.04 44.86
N ASP A 56 22.42 0.07 43.55
CA ASP A 56 22.12 1.30 42.83
C ASP A 56 20.61 1.59 42.72
N GLY A 57 19.77 0.74 43.32
CA GLY A 57 18.32 0.84 43.28
C GLY A 57 17.66 0.16 42.08
N ALA A 58 18.44 -0.47 41.18
CA ALA A 58 17.88 -1.28 40.12
C ALA A 58 17.14 -2.52 40.68
N ILE A 59 16.17 -3.02 39.93
CA ILE A 59 15.35 -4.18 40.29
C ILE A 59 15.26 -5.14 39.11
N ASN A 60 15.45 -6.43 39.34
CA ASN A 60 15.17 -7.50 38.38
C ASN A 60 14.06 -8.39 38.94
N LYS A 61 12.87 -8.28 38.36
CA LYS A 61 11.65 -8.95 38.79
C LYS A 61 11.29 -10.08 37.83
N PHE A 62 10.95 -11.25 38.35
CA PHE A 62 10.42 -12.37 37.58
C PHE A 62 9.01 -12.67 38.06
N SER A 63 8.06 -12.82 37.13
CA SER A 63 6.66 -13.13 37.41
C SER A 63 6.31 -14.52 36.87
N GLY A 64 5.38 -15.21 37.53
CA GLY A 64 4.97 -16.56 37.14
C GLY A 64 6.06 -17.61 37.42
N VAL A 65 6.85 -17.39 38.47
CA VAL A 65 7.93 -18.27 38.90
C VAL A 65 7.39 -19.63 39.35
N THR A 66 7.95 -20.70 38.80
CA THR A 66 7.70 -22.08 39.20
C THR A 66 9.02 -22.78 39.49
N LEU A 67 9.22 -23.23 40.73
CA LEU A 67 10.39 -24.03 41.12
C LEU A 67 10.13 -25.51 40.82
N ALA A 68 11.06 -26.19 40.15
CA ALA A 68 10.94 -27.63 39.88
C ALA A 68 10.94 -28.46 41.18
N ASN A 69 11.68 -28.00 42.19
CA ASN A 69 11.65 -28.55 43.55
C ASN A 69 11.64 -27.40 44.56
N PRO A 70 10.47 -26.95 45.07
CA PRO A 70 10.38 -25.81 45.98
C PRO A 70 11.10 -25.98 47.33
N ASN A 71 11.42 -27.22 47.72
CA ASN A 71 12.01 -27.54 49.03
C ASN A 71 13.54 -27.69 48.98
N ALA A 72 14.16 -27.56 47.80
CA ALA A 72 15.61 -27.65 47.65
C ALA A 72 16.27 -26.27 47.76
N PHE A 73 17.52 -26.24 48.22
CA PHE A 73 18.35 -25.03 48.27
C PHE A 73 18.85 -24.61 46.88
N SER A 74 18.80 -25.49 45.89
CA SER A 74 19.11 -25.18 44.50
C SER A 74 18.38 -26.12 43.54
N GLY A 75 18.19 -25.67 42.31
CA GLY A 75 17.55 -26.47 41.27
C GLY A 75 17.11 -25.66 40.07
N SER A 76 16.34 -26.28 39.18
CA SER A 76 15.77 -25.61 38.01
C SER A 76 14.45 -24.92 38.33
N ALA A 77 14.16 -23.85 37.61
CA ALA A 77 12.90 -23.12 37.71
C ALA A 77 12.59 -22.38 36.40
N SER A 78 11.34 -21.95 36.26
CA SER A 78 10.85 -21.24 35.08
C SER A 78 10.00 -20.03 35.44
N ALA A 79 9.95 -19.01 34.58
CA ALA A 79 9.14 -17.81 34.75
C ALA A 79 8.47 -17.47 33.43
N THR A 80 7.34 -16.77 33.50
CA THR A 80 6.60 -16.32 32.31
C THR A 80 7.00 -14.92 31.87
N GLN A 81 7.61 -14.14 32.77
CA GLN A 81 8.05 -12.78 32.50
C GLN A 81 9.26 -12.42 33.35
N GLN A 82 10.16 -11.60 32.77
CA GLN A 82 11.22 -10.90 33.48
C GLN A 82 11.10 -9.40 33.18
N THR A 83 11.24 -8.57 34.22
CA THR A 83 11.30 -7.11 34.11
C THR A 83 12.54 -6.59 34.83
N ILE A 84 13.45 -5.97 34.08
CA ILE A 84 14.60 -5.24 34.61
C ILE A 84 14.23 -3.76 34.65
N GLN A 85 14.21 -3.15 35.83
CA GLN A 85 13.92 -1.75 36.05
C GLN A 85 15.19 -1.02 36.51
N GLN A 86 15.56 0.05 35.81
CA GLN A 86 16.67 0.92 36.13
C GLN A 86 16.21 2.39 36.07
N ALA A 87 17.04 3.31 36.55
CA ALA A 87 16.76 4.76 36.44
C ALA A 87 16.63 5.22 34.96
N SER A 88 17.35 4.56 34.05
CA SER A 88 17.36 4.87 32.62
C SER A 88 16.19 4.27 31.83
N GLY A 89 15.38 3.38 32.43
CA GLY A 89 14.29 2.71 31.73
C GLY A 89 13.98 1.31 32.26
N ALA A 90 13.23 0.55 31.47
CA ALA A 90 12.83 -0.81 31.79
C ALA A 90 12.97 -1.75 30.58
N ILE A 91 13.41 -2.99 30.82
CA ILE A 91 13.34 -4.09 29.87
C ILE A 91 12.29 -5.07 30.39
N THR A 92 11.37 -5.50 29.54
CA THR A 92 10.41 -6.57 29.85
C THR A 92 10.49 -7.67 28.81
N ILE A 93 10.63 -8.91 29.25
CA ILE A 93 10.68 -10.12 28.42
C ILE A 93 9.55 -11.02 28.86
N GLN A 94 8.80 -11.55 27.90
CA GLN A 94 7.72 -12.51 28.12
C GLN A 94 7.96 -13.77 27.30
N GLY A 95 7.65 -14.92 27.87
CA GLY A 95 7.85 -16.22 27.23
C GLY A 95 8.09 -17.32 28.27
N THR A 96 8.82 -18.36 27.90
CA THR A 96 9.27 -19.40 28.83
C THR A 96 10.73 -19.14 29.17
N LEU A 97 10.99 -18.60 30.36
CA LEU A 97 12.32 -18.21 30.82
C LEU A 97 12.81 -19.26 31.82
N ASN A 98 13.86 -20.01 31.48
CA ASN A 98 14.37 -21.08 32.34
C ASN A 98 15.67 -20.63 33.03
N TYR A 99 15.76 -20.96 34.32
CA TYR A 99 16.89 -20.60 35.16
C TYR A 99 17.23 -21.71 36.15
N HIS A 100 18.47 -21.66 36.63
CA HIS A 100 18.91 -22.34 37.83
C HIS A 100 18.78 -21.37 39.01
N TYR A 101 18.16 -21.78 40.11
CA TYR A 101 18.08 -21.01 41.34
C TYR A 101 19.03 -21.57 42.41
N ASP A 102 19.54 -20.70 43.27
CA ASP A 102 20.37 -21.06 44.41
C ASP A 102 20.06 -20.12 45.60
N TYR A 103 19.84 -20.69 46.79
CA TYR A 103 19.59 -19.95 48.03
C TYR A 103 20.90 -19.67 48.78
N GLY A 104 21.28 -18.40 48.87
CA GLY A 104 22.46 -17.92 49.60
C GLY A 104 22.13 -16.99 50.77
N ALA A 105 23.18 -16.38 51.34
CA ALA A 105 23.08 -15.49 52.50
C ALA A 105 22.22 -14.24 52.27
N ASN A 106 22.14 -13.76 51.02
CA ASN A 106 21.37 -12.58 50.62
C ASN A 106 20.02 -12.94 49.98
N GLY A 107 19.59 -14.21 50.08
CA GLY A 107 18.38 -14.72 49.46
C GLY A 107 18.66 -15.54 48.20
N VAL A 108 17.71 -15.55 47.25
CA VAL A 108 17.80 -16.39 46.05
C VAL A 108 18.51 -15.66 44.90
N VAL A 109 19.37 -16.36 44.17
CA VAL A 109 19.93 -15.90 42.89
C VAL A 109 19.44 -16.78 41.74
N LEU A 110 19.26 -16.18 40.56
CA LEU A 110 18.89 -16.89 39.34
C LEU A 110 20.02 -16.79 38.30
N ALA A 111 20.35 -17.91 37.66
CA ALA A 111 21.23 -17.97 36.51
C ALA A 111 20.47 -18.52 35.30
N GLY A 112 20.44 -17.79 34.18
CA GLY A 112 19.73 -18.21 32.98
C GLY A 112 20.32 -19.49 32.38
N ILE A 113 19.46 -20.45 32.06
CA ILE A 113 19.84 -21.71 31.39
C ILE A 113 19.15 -21.89 30.02
N GLY A 114 18.26 -20.97 29.65
CA GLY A 114 17.72 -20.87 28.30
C GLY A 114 16.32 -20.23 28.28
N GLU A 115 15.98 -19.57 27.18
CA GLU A 115 14.75 -18.78 27.06
C GLU A 115 14.06 -19.08 25.74
N SER A 116 12.73 -19.11 25.76
CA SER A 116 11.88 -19.00 24.57
C SER A 116 11.07 -17.72 24.71
N ILE A 117 11.47 -16.68 23.99
CA ILE A 117 10.94 -15.33 24.07
C ILE A 117 9.79 -15.19 23.08
N GLN A 118 8.64 -14.76 23.58
CA GLN A 118 7.46 -14.42 22.79
C GLN A 118 7.33 -12.92 22.54
N SER A 119 7.74 -12.11 23.52
CA SER A 119 7.81 -10.67 23.39
C SER A 119 8.97 -10.11 24.20
N ALA A 120 9.61 -9.08 23.66
CA ALA A 120 10.64 -8.31 24.34
C ALA A 120 10.36 -6.82 24.14
N SER A 121 10.33 -6.06 25.23
CA SER A 121 10.06 -4.62 25.21
C SER A 121 11.16 -3.86 25.94
N TYR A 122 11.59 -2.75 25.37
CA TYR A 122 12.50 -1.80 26.00
C TYR A 122 11.82 -0.43 26.06
N HIS A 123 11.72 0.09 27.26
CA HIS A 123 11.16 1.40 27.56
C HIS A 123 12.25 2.31 28.13
N THR A 124 12.35 3.53 27.66
CA THR A 124 13.29 4.55 28.17
C THR A 124 12.73 5.94 27.98
N LYS A 125 13.39 6.94 28.56
CA LYS A 125 13.13 8.35 28.29
C LYS A 125 14.17 8.90 27.33
N LEU A 126 13.70 9.62 26.31
CA LEU A 126 14.57 10.36 25.39
C LEU A 126 15.16 11.59 26.08
N ALA A 127 16.14 12.23 25.43
CA ALA A 127 16.83 13.41 25.96
C ALA A 127 15.88 14.61 26.19
N ASP A 128 14.77 14.66 25.47
CA ASP A 128 13.70 15.65 25.61
C ASP A 128 12.66 15.27 26.69
N GLY A 129 12.88 14.15 27.40
CA GLY A 129 12.04 13.66 28.50
C GLY A 129 10.88 12.77 28.07
N GLN A 130 10.72 12.50 26.77
CA GLN A 130 9.58 11.75 26.24
C GLN A 130 9.75 10.25 26.43
N ASP A 131 8.64 9.56 26.70
CA ASP A 131 8.61 8.11 26.80
C ASP A 131 8.80 7.48 25.43
N TYR A 132 9.69 6.50 25.37
CA TYR A 132 10.05 5.78 24.17
C TYR A 132 10.04 4.29 24.42
N THR A 133 9.28 3.57 23.61
CA THR A 133 9.13 2.12 23.76
C THR A 133 9.38 1.42 22.45
N VAL A 134 10.21 0.36 22.48
CA VAL A 134 10.39 -0.61 21.40
C VAL A 134 9.82 -1.93 21.88
N THR A 135 9.06 -2.61 21.03
CA THR A 135 8.47 -3.93 21.28
C THR A 135 8.75 -4.84 20.10
N LEU A 136 9.30 -6.01 20.40
CA LEU A 136 9.48 -7.12 19.47
C LEU A 136 8.48 -8.21 19.86
N GLN A 137 7.81 -8.79 18.88
CA GLN A 137 6.89 -9.93 19.05
C GLN A 137 7.30 -11.05 18.09
N GLY A 138 7.29 -12.29 18.57
CA GLY A 138 7.77 -13.42 17.79
C GLY A 138 7.94 -14.70 18.58
N ALA A 139 8.81 -15.58 18.12
CA ALA A 139 9.26 -16.78 18.81
C ALA A 139 10.77 -16.89 18.64
N VAL A 140 11.53 -16.48 19.67
CA VAL A 140 13.00 -16.47 19.66
C VAL A 140 13.55 -17.37 20.75
N SER A 141 14.40 -18.31 20.37
CA SER A 141 15.11 -19.19 21.31
C SER A 141 16.46 -18.59 21.67
N VAL A 142 16.78 -18.55 22.97
CA VAL A 142 18.08 -18.11 23.50
C VAL A 142 18.60 -19.21 24.46
N PRO A 143 19.34 -20.21 23.98
CA PRO A 143 19.97 -21.22 24.83
C PRO A 143 21.11 -20.62 25.66
N GLN A 144 21.59 -21.37 26.66
CA GLN A 144 22.68 -20.96 27.55
C GLN A 144 23.98 -20.54 26.83
N SER A 145 24.22 -21.03 25.60
CA SER A 145 25.37 -20.62 24.78
C SER A 145 25.31 -19.17 24.30
N GLY A 146 24.17 -18.50 24.44
CA GLY A 146 23.96 -17.11 24.01
C GLY A 146 23.65 -16.95 22.52
N ASN A 147 23.67 -18.02 21.72
CA ASN A 147 23.27 -17.99 20.31
C ASN A 147 21.75 -17.92 20.18
N TYR A 148 21.19 -16.78 19.83
CA TYR A 148 19.74 -16.66 19.64
C TYR A 148 19.34 -16.89 18.18
N SER A 149 18.17 -17.49 17.99
CA SER A 149 17.54 -17.60 16.68
C SER A 149 16.02 -17.77 16.78
N GLY A 150 15.30 -17.35 15.75
CA GLY A 150 13.86 -17.52 15.69
C GLY A 150 13.19 -16.62 14.67
N THR A 151 11.90 -16.35 14.87
CA THR A 151 11.13 -15.46 14.02
C THR A 151 10.53 -14.30 14.81
N LEU A 152 10.40 -13.15 14.16
CA LEU A 152 9.62 -12.01 14.62
C LEU A 152 8.41 -11.85 13.70
N THR A 153 7.25 -11.60 14.29
CA THR A 153 6.00 -11.32 13.59
C THR A 153 5.68 -9.84 13.56
N SER A 154 6.16 -9.09 14.57
CA SER A 154 5.99 -7.65 14.62
C SER A 154 7.14 -6.96 15.35
N MET A 155 7.49 -5.77 14.86
CA MET A 155 8.40 -4.84 15.50
C MET A 155 7.71 -3.47 15.58
N THR A 156 7.52 -2.98 16.79
CA THR A 156 6.88 -1.69 17.04
C THR A 156 7.84 -0.78 17.77
N ALA A 157 7.82 0.50 17.43
CA ALA A 157 8.23 1.53 18.36
C ALA A 157 7.24 2.67 18.43
N SER A 158 7.28 3.34 19.57
CA SER A 158 6.41 4.47 19.87
C SER A 158 7.15 5.51 20.70
N SER A 159 6.83 6.77 20.43
CA SER A 159 7.22 7.93 21.22
C SER A 159 6.08 8.94 21.14
N GLN A 160 5.59 9.45 22.27
CA GLN A 160 4.52 10.46 22.40
C GLN A 160 3.66 10.71 21.14
N GLY A 161 2.55 9.97 21.00
CA GLY A 161 1.56 10.18 19.91
C GLY A 161 2.03 9.74 18.52
N ALA A 162 3.22 9.18 18.42
CA ALA A 162 3.82 8.75 17.17
C ALA A 162 4.29 7.29 17.31
N SER A 163 4.14 6.50 16.25
CA SER A 163 4.50 5.07 16.25
C SER A 163 4.94 4.60 14.87
N SER A 164 5.72 3.53 14.83
CA SER A 164 6.01 2.76 13.63
C SER A 164 5.88 1.29 13.97
N THR A 165 5.08 0.56 13.20
CA THR A 165 4.85 -0.87 13.34
C THR A 165 5.14 -1.55 12.02
N LEU A 166 6.00 -2.55 12.08
CA LEU A 166 6.32 -3.46 10.99
C LEU A 166 5.71 -4.81 11.34
N SER A 167 5.01 -5.42 10.41
CA SER A 167 4.49 -6.78 10.57
C SER A 167 4.81 -7.63 9.34
N GLY A 168 5.11 -8.89 9.59
CA GLY A 168 5.53 -9.82 8.56
C GLY A 168 6.10 -11.09 9.17
N ASN A 169 7.02 -11.72 8.46
CA ASN A 169 7.74 -12.90 8.94
C ASN A 169 9.23 -12.65 8.79
N PHE A 170 9.89 -12.32 9.90
CA PHE A 170 11.30 -11.96 9.93
C PHE A 170 12.10 -13.03 10.67
N SER A 171 13.07 -13.64 10.01
CA SER A 171 14.08 -14.47 10.65
C SER A 171 15.09 -13.58 11.39
N VAL A 172 15.38 -13.94 12.63
CA VAL A 172 16.36 -13.25 13.47
C VAL A 172 17.38 -14.26 14.00
N GLN A 173 18.66 -13.91 13.96
CA GLN A 173 19.72 -14.74 14.54
C GLN A 173 20.96 -13.94 14.93
N GLY A 174 21.71 -14.44 15.92
CA GLY A 174 22.99 -13.87 16.32
C GLY A 174 23.51 -14.46 17.62
N ASN A 175 24.51 -13.81 18.21
CA ASN A 175 25.10 -14.22 19.49
C ASN A 175 25.03 -13.05 20.48
N ALA A 176 24.32 -13.23 21.58
CA ALA A 176 24.10 -12.18 22.57
C ALA A 176 25.41 -11.72 23.25
N ALA A 177 26.37 -12.62 23.46
CA ALA A 177 27.67 -12.31 24.04
C ALA A 177 28.61 -11.57 23.07
N SER A 178 28.36 -11.62 21.77
CA SER A 178 29.08 -10.82 20.76
C SER A 178 28.38 -9.49 20.47
N VAL A 179 27.06 -9.47 20.36
CA VAL A 179 26.27 -8.24 20.16
C VAL A 179 26.34 -7.33 21.38
N GLY A 180 26.25 -7.88 22.59
CA GLY A 180 26.33 -7.15 23.86
C GLY A 180 27.51 -6.16 23.95
N PRO A 181 28.75 -6.61 23.74
CA PRO A 181 29.95 -5.75 23.69
C PRO A 181 30.16 -5.02 22.35
N GLY A 182 29.22 -5.11 21.39
CA GLY A 182 29.32 -4.43 20.10
C GLY A 182 30.29 -5.08 19.10
N LEU A 183 30.61 -6.37 19.27
CA LEU A 183 31.55 -7.12 18.42
C LEU A 183 30.88 -7.71 17.17
N SER A 184 29.55 -7.77 17.14
CA SER A 184 28.74 -8.23 16.00
C SER A 184 27.39 -7.52 15.99
N SER A 185 26.66 -7.61 14.87
CA SER A 185 25.27 -7.18 14.78
C SER A 185 24.32 -8.37 14.62
N THR A 186 23.06 -8.17 14.99
CA THR A 186 21.96 -9.10 14.69
C THR A 186 21.83 -9.27 13.18
N VAL A 187 21.65 -10.52 12.71
CA VAL A 187 21.21 -10.80 11.35
C VAL A 187 19.69 -10.85 11.34
N LEU A 188 19.10 -10.01 10.50
CA LEU A 188 17.66 -9.94 10.27
C LEU A 188 17.39 -10.09 8.76
N SER A 189 16.41 -10.91 8.40
CA SER A 189 15.91 -11.02 7.04
C SER A 189 14.46 -11.48 7.04
N GLY A 190 13.73 -11.24 5.96
CA GLY A 190 12.39 -11.82 5.80
C GLY A 190 11.46 -10.93 5.01
N LYS A 191 10.17 -11.26 5.08
CA LYS A 191 9.12 -10.59 4.30
C LYS A 191 8.37 -9.61 5.18
N LEU A 192 8.30 -8.36 4.76
CA LEU A 192 7.44 -7.32 5.32
C LEU A 192 6.09 -7.39 4.61
N ASP A 193 5.02 -7.63 5.36
CA ASP A 193 3.65 -7.71 4.81
C ASP A 193 2.88 -6.41 5.05
N SER A 194 3.19 -5.68 6.13
CA SER A 194 2.60 -4.37 6.38
C SER A 194 3.50 -3.44 7.19
N ILE A 195 3.33 -2.15 6.94
CA ILE A 195 3.91 -1.05 7.71
C ILE A 195 2.81 -0.07 8.11
N SER A 196 2.88 0.46 9.32
CA SER A 196 1.99 1.51 9.81
C SER A 196 2.80 2.51 10.62
N GLU A 197 2.74 3.78 10.22
CA GLU A 197 3.42 4.89 10.86
C GLU A 197 2.42 5.99 11.21
N THR A 198 2.53 6.52 12.43
CA THR A 198 1.81 7.69 12.89
C THR A 198 2.81 8.70 13.43
N TYR A 199 2.56 9.98 13.19
CA TYR A 199 3.44 11.06 13.58
C TYR A 199 2.73 12.01 14.55
N GLY A 200 3.52 12.72 15.37
CA GLY A 200 2.97 13.57 16.43
C GLY A 200 2.18 14.78 15.92
N ASP A 201 2.29 15.12 14.63
CA ASP A 201 1.49 16.16 13.97
C ASP A 201 0.15 15.64 13.43
N GLY A 202 -0.16 14.36 13.66
CA GLY A 202 -1.38 13.69 13.18
C GLY A 202 -1.26 13.11 11.77
N SER A 203 -0.12 13.31 11.09
CA SER A 203 0.16 12.64 9.82
C SER A 203 0.28 11.13 10.04
N SER A 204 -0.03 10.35 9.02
CA SER A 204 0.10 8.90 9.07
C SER A 204 0.34 8.29 7.71
N PHE A 205 0.99 7.14 7.71
CA PHE A 205 1.17 6.30 6.55
C PHE A 205 0.89 4.84 6.93
N SER A 206 0.22 4.10 6.06
CA SER A 206 0.14 2.65 6.20
C SER A 206 0.15 2.00 4.84
N ALA A 207 0.83 0.86 4.73
CA ALA A 207 0.74 -0.01 3.57
C ALA A 207 0.61 -1.47 3.98
N THR A 208 -0.22 -2.21 3.25
CA THR A 208 -0.48 -3.65 3.45
C THR A 208 -0.51 -4.35 2.11
N GLY A 209 -0.11 -5.63 2.07
CA GLY A 209 -0.02 -6.40 0.81
C GLY A 209 1.42 -6.54 0.31
N LEU A 210 2.32 -5.72 0.85
CA LEU A 210 3.67 -5.43 0.34
C LEU A 210 4.44 -6.63 -0.15
N GLY A 211 4.52 -7.66 0.70
CA GLY A 211 5.37 -8.81 0.47
C GLY A 211 6.84 -8.48 0.20
N LEU A 212 7.30 -7.33 0.67
CA LEU A 212 8.63 -6.80 0.41
C LEU A 212 9.70 -7.61 1.15
N GLN A 213 10.74 -8.03 0.45
CA GLN A 213 11.91 -8.61 1.10
C GLN A 213 12.74 -7.54 1.81
N ILE A 214 12.98 -7.75 3.10
CA ILE A 214 13.79 -6.85 3.92
C ILE A 214 14.98 -7.59 4.53
N SER A 215 16.00 -6.83 4.87
CA SER A 215 17.13 -7.26 5.67
C SER A 215 17.39 -6.27 6.80
N GLY A 216 18.33 -6.61 7.69
CA GLY A 216 18.78 -5.72 8.76
C GLY A 216 19.30 -4.36 8.27
N SER A 217 19.67 -4.23 6.98
CA SER A 217 20.12 -2.98 6.36
C SER A 217 19.02 -2.21 5.62
N THR A 218 17.81 -2.75 5.49
CA THR A 218 16.71 -2.05 4.82
C THR A 218 16.37 -0.76 5.57
N VAL A 219 16.41 0.36 4.83
CA VAL A 219 16.01 1.68 5.35
C VAL A 219 14.50 1.83 5.17
N LEU A 220 13.81 2.08 6.28
CA LEU A 220 12.35 2.21 6.34
C LEU A 220 11.96 3.69 6.37
N GLY A 221 10.93 4.09 5.63
CA GLY A 221 10.43 5.47 5.57
C GLY A 221 10.21 5.96 4.14
N LYS A 222 10.23 7.29 3.91
CA LYS A 222 9.84 7.90 2.62
C LYS A 222 10.48 7.27 1.38
N ALA A 223 11.76 6.89 1.45
CA ALA A 223 12.50 6.36 0.31
C ALA A 223 11.98 4.98 -0.13
N LEU A 224 11.36 4.24 0.80
CA LEU A 224 10.67 2.99 0.48
C LEU A 224 9.52 3.25 -0.50
N LEU A 225 8.77 4.32 -0.28
CA LEU A 225 7.56 4.70 -1.02
C LEU A 225 7.85 5.55 -2.26
N GLU A 226 9.06 6.04 -2.42
CA GLU A 226 9.50 6.76 -3.62
C GLU A 226 9.94 5.79 -4.73
N ASN A 227 10.12 4.51 -4.42
CA ASN A 227 10.61 3.50 -5.34
C ASN A 227 9.55 2.41 -5.57
N GLY A 228 8.80 2.53 -6.68
CA GLY A 228 7.79 1.57 -7.11
C GLY A 228 8.30 0.13 -7.23
N ASN A 229 9.61 -0.08 -7.45
CA ASN A 229 10.18 -1.44 -7.52
C ASN A 229 10.12 -2.21 -6.19
N ASN A 230 9.79 -1.54 -5.08
CA ASN A 230 9.61 -2.19 -3.79
C ASN A 230 8.22 -2.88 -3.66
N PHE A 231 7.33 -2.63 -4.61
CA PHE A 231 5.93 -3.01 -4.56
C PHE A 231 5.61 -3.78 -5.86
N SER A 232 5.18 -5.03 -5.74
CA SER A 232 5.13 -5.96 -6.89
C SER A 232 3.87 -6.83 -6.92
N GLY A 233 2.86 -6.50 -6.13
CA GLY A 233 1.54 -7.10 -6.16
C GLY A 233 0.52 -6.12 -5.62
N ASP A 234 -0.75 -6.53 -5.58
CA ASP A 234 -1.85 -5.66 -5.18
C ASP A 234 -1.68 -5.13 -3.74
N ASP A 235 -1.34 -3.84 -3.64
CA ASP A 235 -1.06 -3.16 -2.39
C ASP A 235 -2.21 -2.22 -1.98
N THR A 236 -2.38 -2.03 -0.67
CA THR A 236 -3.26 -0.97 -0.14
C THR A 236 -2.42 0.02 0.62
N ILE A 237 -2.41 1.27 0.15
CA ILE A 237 -1.61 2.38 0.66
C ILE A 237 -2.54 3.50 1.14
N ASN A 238 -2.39 3.91 2.39
CA ASN A 238 -3.11 5.05 2.96
C ASN A 238 -2.09 6.09 3.44
N VAL A 239 -2.31 7.34 3.02
CA VAL A 239 -1.44 8.49 3.35
C VAL A 239 -2.31 9.63 3.85
N THR A 240 -1.99 10.14 5.04
CA THR A 240 -2.56 11.38 5.59
C THR A 240 -1.42 12.32 5.95
N LEU A 241 -1.45 13.51 5.38
CA LEU A 241 -0.41 14.53 5.49
C LEU A 241 -1.00 15.89 5.89
N PRO A 242 -0.17 16.86 6.29
CA PRO A 242 -0.59 18.25 6.43
C PRO A 242 -1.00 18.80 5.07
N ALA A 243 -1.82 19.86 5.05
CA ALA A 243 -2.32 20.46 3.81
C ALA A 243 -1.22 20.98 2.87
N THR A 244 -0.04 21.31 3.40
CA THR A 244 1.10 21.78 2.63
C THR A 244 2.37 21.06 3.01
N LEU A 245 3.16 20.75 1.99
CA LEU A 245 4.43 20.07 2.07
C LEU A 245 5.58 21.06 1.79
N SER A 246 6.56 21.14 2.69
CA SER A 246 7.80 21.92 2.51
C SER A 246 8.76 21.36 1.46
N THR A 247 8.75 20.05 1.23
CA THR A 247 9.52 19.35 0.19
C THR A 247 8.57 18.47 -0.62
N PRO A 248 8.60 18.51 -1.96
CA PRO A 248 7.79 17.60 -2.76
C PRO A 248 8.08 16.14 -2.42
N TRP A 249 7.05 15.31 -2.47
CA TRP A 249 7.12 13.88 -2.25
C TRP A 249 6.38 13.14 -3.37
N LYS A 250 7.06 12.13 -3.92
CA LYS A 250 6.46 11.18 -4.87
C LYS A 250 6.12 9.89 -4.13
N LEU A 251 4.86 9.51 -4.17
CA LEU A 251 4.40 8.16 -3.81
C LEU A 251 4.42 7.31 -5.09
N ALA A 252 5.03 6.14 -5.04
CA ALA A 252 5.08 5.17 -6.13
C ALA A 252 4.60 3.80 -5.62
N SER A 253 3.48 3.28 -6.15
CA SER A 253 2.89 2.01 -5.70
C SER A 253 3.29 0.79 -6.52
N GLY A 254 3.94 0.97 -7.68
CA GLY A 254 4.69 -0.11 -8.31
C GLY A 254 3.87 -0.96 -9.27
N ALA A 255 3.93 -2.29 -9.13
CA ALA A 255 3.14 -3.20 -9.96
C ALA A 255 2.09 -3.91 -9.11
N GLY A 256 0.90 -4.15 -9.67
CA GLY A 256 -0.25 -4.69 -8.95
C GLY A 256 -1.48 -3.84 -9.21
N ASN A 257 -2.67 -4.33 -8.86
CA ASN A 257 -3.87 -3.50 -8.84
C ASN A 257 -3.98 -2.84 -7.46
N ASP A 258 -3.41 -1.66 -7.33
CA ASP A 258 -3.22 -1.00 -6.06
C ASP A 258 -4.42 -0.16 -5.64
N LYS A 259 -4.57 0.01 -4.33
CA LYS A 259 -5.56 0.90 -3.71
C LYS A 259 -4.85 1.97 -2.93
N ILE A 260 -4.92 3.19 -3.43
CA ILE A 260 -4.22 4.34 -2.87
C ILE A 260 -5.26 5.32 -2.32
N VAL A 261 -5.13 5.71 -1.06
CA VAL A 261 -5.96 6.75 -0.43
C VAL A 261 -5.05 7.87 0.05
N ILE A 262 -5.27 9.07 -0.48
CA ILE A 262 -4.49 10.25 -0.08
C ILE A 262 -5.38 11.34 0.54
N LYS A 263 -4.83 11.96 1.58
CA LYS A 263 -5.41 13.09 2.29
C LYS A 263 -4.31 14.09 2.65
N GLY A 264 -4.50 15.36 2.32
CA GLY A 264 -3.48 16.40 2.46
C GLY A 264 -2.33 16.22 1.47
N GLY A 265 -1.24 16.95 1.68
CA GLY A 265 -0.10 16.99 0.77
C GLY A 265 -0.14 18.20 -0.17
N GLY A 266 -1.33 18.53 -0.67
CA GLY A 266 -1.53 19.59 -1.65
C GLY A 266 -0.58 19.46 -2.85
N ASN A 267 -0.16 20.58 -3.42
CA ASN A 267 0.72 20.60 -4.60
C ASN A 267 2.09 19.91 -4.39
N GLY A 268 2.43 19.52 -3.16
CA GLY A 268 3.69 18.84 -2.88
C GLY A 268 3.62 17.32 -2.95
N LEU A 269 2.44 16.71 -3.10
CA LEU A 269 2.31 15.26 -3.23
C LEU A 269 1.96 14.88 -4.67
N SER A 270 2.77 14.01 -5.26
CA SER A 270 2.45 13.35 -6.53
C SER A 270 2.36 11.84 -6.34
N VAL A 271 1.43 11.19 -7.04
CA VAL A 271 1.24 9.74 -7.06
C VAL A 271 1.64 9.19 -8.43
N ASP A 272 2.35 8.07 -8.43
CA ASP A 272 2.65 7.21 -9.58
C ASP A 272 2.14 5.82 -9.22
N ALA A 273 1.03 5.42 -9.82
CA ALA A 273 0.35 4.18 -9.48
C ALA A 273 1.03 2.97 -10.15
N GLY A 274 1.51 3.14 -11.37
CA GLY A 274 2.53 2.26 -11.96
C GLY A 274 1.93 1.27 -12.95
N ILE A 275 1.99 -0.03 -12.68
CA ILE A 275 1.48 -1.07 -13.60
C ILE A 275 0.34 -1.82 -12.92
N GLY A 276 -0.85 -1.78 -13.52
CA GLY A 276 -2.02 -2.49 -13.07
C GLY A 276 -3.26 -1.63 -13.24
N ASN A 277 -4.39 -2.10 -12.76
CA ASN A 277 -5.63 -1.32 -12.74
C ASN A 277 -5.78 -0.72 -11.35
N ASP A 278 -5.24 0.49 -11.16
CA ASP A 278 -5.12 1.11 -9.86
C ASP A 278 -6.36 1.93 -9.48
N VAL A 279 -6.61 2.05 -8.18
CA VAL A 279 -7.70 2.86 -7.63
C VAL A 279 -7.12 3.91 -6.69
N ILE A 280 -7.21 5.18 -7.09
CA ILE A 280 -6.65 6.32 -6.37
C ILE A 280 -7.76 7.21 -5.84
N THR A 281 -7.95 7.24 -4.53
CA THR A 281 -8.96 8.07 -3.86
C THR A 281 -8.40 9.43 -3.48
N LEU A 282 -8.97 10.47 -4.09
CA LEU A 282 -8.59 11.88 -3.94
C LEU A 282 -9.68 12.61 -3.14
N SER A 283 -9.36 13.04 -1.92
CA SER A 283 -10.36 13.55 -0.98
C SER A 283 -10.27 15.05 -0.70
N ASP A 284 -9.18 15.71 -1.08
CA ASP A 284 -8.96 17.14 -0.80
C ASP A 284 -7.92 17.76 -1.74
N SER A 285 -7.61 19.04 -1.52
CA SER A 285 -6.44 19.75 -2.07
C SER A 285 -6.23 19.63 -3.59
N ASN A 286 -5.01 19.88 -4.05
CA ASN A 286 -4.59 19.67 -5.43
C ASN A 286 -3.61 18.50 -5.45
N HIS A 287 -3.82 17.49 -6.26
CA HIS A 287 -2.87 16.39 -6.43
C HIS A 287 -2.49 16.20 -7.89
N THR A 288 -1.30 15.64 -8.11
CA THR A 288 -0.89 15.12 -9.41
C THR A 288 -0.85 13.61 -9.33
N VAL A 289 -1.60 12.94 -10.21
CA VAL A 289 -1.65 11.48 -10.31
C VAL A 289 -1.19 11.08 -11.70
N ASP A 290 -0.25 10.16 -11.76
CA ASP A 290 0.06 9.34 -12.93
C ASP A 290 -0.47 7.93 -12.64
N GLY A 291 -1.50 7.49 -13.38
CA GLY A 291 -2.03 6.13 -13.24
C GLY A 291 -1.08 5.09 -13.83
N GLY A 292 -0.29 5.46 -14.83
CA GLY A 292 0.66 4.57 -15.46
C GLY A 292 0.00 3.65 -16.51
N ALA A 293 0.22 2.34 -16.39
CA ALA A 293 -0.17 1.35 -17.36
C ALA A 293 -1.27 0.43 -16.84
N GLY A 294 -2.42 0.45 -17.50
CA GLY A 294 -3.56 -0.39 -17.18
C GLY A 294 -4.83 0.42 -17.33
N ILE A 295 -5.82 0.15 -16.49
CA ILE A 295 -7.09 0.89 -16.45
C ILE A 295 -7.22 1.50 -15.06
N ASP A 296 -6.81 2.75 -14.95
CA ASP A 296 -6.69 3.42 -13.68
C ASP A 296 -7.92 4.25 -13.36
N THR A 297 -8.29 4.26 -12.09
CA THR A 297 -9.50 4.90 -11.59
C THR A 297 -9.18 5.94 -10.52
N ALA A 298 -9.41 7.21 -10.83
CA ALA A 298 -9.44 8.27 -9.82
C ALA A 298 -10.84 8.33 -9.16
N VAL A 299 -10.91 8.27 -7.84
CA VAL A 299 -12.16 8.28 -7.06
C VAL A 299 -12.31 9.61 -6.32
N PHE A 300 -13.45 10.26 -6.51
CA PHE A 300 -13.84 11.48 -5.85
C PHE A 300 -15.14 11.29 -5.07
N GLY A 301 -15.15 11.70 -3.79
CA GLY A 301 -16.28 11.43 -2.89
C GLY A 301 -17.57 12.22 -3.16
N GLY A 302 -17.53 13.25 -4.00
CA GLY A 302 -18.70 14.10 -4.32
C GLY A 302 -19.51 13.61 -5.51
N ALA A 303 -20.65 14.25 -5.77
CA ALA A 303 -21.46 14.02 -6.98
C ALA A 303 -20.77 14.64 -8.20
N ARG A 304 -20.92 14.04 -9.39
CA ARG A 304 -20.28 14.50 -10.64
C ARG A 304 -20.50 15.98 -10.91
N ALA A 305 -21.69 16.51 -10.62
CA ALA A 305 -22.04 17.91 -10.84
C ALA A 305 -21.20 18.91 -10.02
N ALA A 306 -20.51 18.46 -8.96
CA ALA A 306 -19.62 19.30 -8.15
C ALA A 306 -18.22 19.50 -8.75
N TYR A 307 -17.93 18.85 -9.89
CA TYR A 307 -16.61 18.83 -10.51
C TYR A 307 -16.62 19.38 -11.94
N THR A 308 -15.58 20.10 -12.31
CA THR A 308 -15.31 20.52 -13.69
C THR A 308 -14.13 19.71 -14.21
N ILE A 309 -14.35 18.96 -15.29
CA ILE A 309 -13.33 18.13 -15.92
C ILE A 309 -12.94 18.79 -17.24
N ALA A 310 -11.64 18.95 -17.48
CA ALA A 310 -11.11 19.52 -18.70
C ALA A 310 -9.87 18.76 -19.17
N LYS A 311 -9.82 18.41 -20.45
CA LYS A 311 -8.64 17.82 -21.08
C LYS A 311 -7.46 18.79 -21.06
N THR A 312 -6.28 18.27 -20.76
CA THR A 312 -5.00 18.98 -20.77
C THR A 312 -4.09 18.40 -21.87
N ALA A 313 -2.84 18.87 -21.96
CA ALA A 313 -1.87 18.33 -22.91
C ALA A 313 -1.54 16.86 -22.64
N ASP A 314 -1.37 16.51 -21.36
CA ASP A 314 -0.86 15.20 -20.93
C ASP A 314 -1.93 14.32 -20.26
N GLY A 315 -3.16 14.82 -20.11
CA GLY A 315 -4.24 14.08 -19.48
C GLY A 315 -5.47 14.94 -19.23
N TYR A 316 -5.91 15.03 -17.97
CA TYR A 316 -7.09 15.78 -17.55
C TYR A 316 -6.86 16.55 -16.26
N SER A 317 -7.65 17.60 -16.07
CA SER A 317 -7.78 18.30 -14.80
C SER A 317 -9.18 18.06 -14.24
N VAL A 318 -9.27 17.85 -12.93
CA VAL A 318 -10.53 17.71 -12.20
C VAL A 318 -10.58 18.78 -11.12
N LYS A 319 -11.42 19.79 -11.33
CA LYS A 319 -11.56 20.93 -10.42
C LYS A 319 -12.81 20.81 -9.56
N SER A 320 -12.66 21.05 -8.27
CA SER A 320 -13.74 21.12 -7.28
C SER A 320 -13.58 22.36 -6.37
N SER A 321 -14.37 22.43 -5.30
CA SER A 321 -14.19 23.41 -4.22
C SER A 321 -12.96 23.11 -3.34
N ALA A 322 -12.48 21.87 -3.32
CA ALA A 322 -11.31 21.47 -2.55
C ALA A 322 -9.98 21.83 -3.25
N GLY A 323 -9.99 21.90 -4.58
CA GLY A 323 -8.79 22.16 -5.36
C GLY A 323 -8.92 21.74 -6.83
N THR A 324 -7.79 21.57 -7.50
CA THR A 324 -7.69 21.08 -8.88
C THR A 324 -6.64 19.99 -8.94
N ASP A 325 -7.10 18.78 -9.23
CA ASP A 325 -6.26 17.60 -9.44
C ASP A 325 -5.87 17.48 -10.91
N THR A 326 -4.66 17.00 -11.17
CA THR A 326 -4.14 16.68 -12.51
C THR A 326 -3.98 15.17 -12.61
N LEU A 327 -4.60 14.58 -13.62
CA LEU A 327 -4.62 13.14 -13.88
C LEU A 327 -3.94 12.87 -15.21
N VAL A 328 -2.89 12.05 -15.20
CA VAL A 328 -2.15 11.54 -16.35
C VAL A 328 -2.30 10.03 -16.36
N GLY A 329 -2.52 9.41 -17.51
CA GLY A 329 -2.69 7.94 -17.60
C GLY A 329 -3.83 7.42 -16.72
N VAL A 330 -4.94 8.14 -16.61
CA VAL A 330 -6.13 7.70 -15.86
C VAL A 330 -7.30 7.58 -16.81
N GLU A 331 -7.85 6.37 -16.92
CA GLU A 331 -8.91 6.02 -17.87
C GLU A 331 -10.30 6.26 -17.29
N ARG A 332 -10.44 6.26 -15.95
CA ARG A 332 -11.74 6.33 -15.27
C ARG A 332 -11.75 7.37 -14.16
N VAL A 333 -12.86 8.08 -14.03
CA VAL A 333 -13.14 8.93 -12.86
C VAL A 333 -14.45 8.51 -12.23
N GLN A 334 -14.38 8.04 -11.00
CA GLN A 334 -15.55 7.63 -10.23
C GLN A 334 -16.00 8.76 -9.30
N PHE A 335 -17.28 9.10 -9.37
CA PHE A 335 -17.97 9.99 -8.44
C PHE A 335 -18.96 9.19 -7.60
N SER A 336 -19.56 9.83 -6.60
CA SER A 336 -20.58 9.19 -5.74
C SER A 336 -21.86 8.78 -6.47
N ASP A 337 -22.14 9.33 -7.66
CA ASP A 337 -23.39 9.16 -8.42
C ASP A 337 -23.20 8.64 -9.86
N SER A 338 -21.97 8.64 -10.39
CA SER A 338 -21.68 8.24 -11.78
C SER A 338 -20.19 8.00 -12.00
N THR A 339 -19.85 7.37 -13.13
CA THR A 339 -18.46 7.20 -13.58
C THR A 339 -18.27 7.86 -14.93
N MET A 340 -17.11 8.45 -15.14
CA MET A 340 -16.66 8.97 -16.43
C MET A 340 -15.54 8.11 -17.00
N ALA A 341 -15.55 7.94 -18.32
CA ALA A 341 -14.44 7.43 -19.09
C ALA A 341 -13.64 8.60 -19.69
N LEU A 342 -12.32 8.57 -19.52
CA LEU A 342 -11.36 9.57 -20.00
C LEU A 342 -10.50 9.08 -21.17
N ASP A 343 -10.50 7.77 -21.41
CA ASP A 343 -9.83 7.06 -22.50
C ASP A 343 -10.55 7.26 -23.84
N ILE A 344 -10.73 8.52 -24.24
CA ILE A 344 -11.43 8.88 -25.48
C ILE A 344 -10.73 8.34 -26.74
N SER A 345 -9.45 7.98 -26.63
CA SER A 345 -8.69 7.31 -27.69
C SER A 345 -8.52 5.80 -27.44
N GLY A 346 -8.90 5.30 -26.26
CA GLY A 346 -8.87 3.89 -25.87
C GLY A 346 -10.25 3.24 -25.90
N ASN A 347 -10.43 2.16 -25.13
CA ASN A 347 -11.60 1.30 -25.14
C ASN A 347 -12.92 2.07 -25.02
N GLY A 348 -13.01 3.00 -24.07
CA GLY A 348 -14.19 3.84 -23.86
C GLY A 348 -14.57 4.61 -25.12
N GLY A 349 -13.63 5.36 -25.70
CA GLY A 349 -13.86 6.12 -26.91
C GLY A 349 -14.22 5.25 -28.11
N GLN A 350 -13.60 4.08 -28.24
CA GLN A 350 -13.86 3.13 -29.32
C GLN A 350 -15.30 2.60 -29.29
N VAL A 351 -15.78 2.18 -28.12
CA VAL A 351 -17.17 1.75 -27.94
C VAL A 351 -18.14 2.89 -28.22
N TYR A 352 -17.86 4.10 -27.72
CA TYR A 352 -18.72 5.27 -27.99
C TYR A 352 -18.84 5.56 -29.48
N ARG A 353 -17.71 5.55 -30.20
CA ARG A 353 -17.66 5.78 -31.65
C ARG A 353 -18.36 4.67 -32.44
N LEU A 354 -18.30 3.43 -31.97
CA LEU A 354 -18.99 2.30 -32.58
C LEU A 354 -20.51 2.46 -32.51
N TYR A 355 -21.06 2.92 -31.37
CA TYR A 355 -22.48 3.27 -31.25
C TYR A 355 -22.87 4.38 -32.24
N GLN A 356 -22.06 5.43 -32.36
CA GLN A 356 -22.32 6.50 -33.31
C GLN A 356 -22.31 5.98 -34.76
N ALA A 357 -21.32 5.15 -35.12
CA ALA A 357 -21.23 4.59 -36.47
C ALA A 357 -22.37 3.61 -36.79
N ALA A 358 -22.74 2.75 -35.85
CA ALA A 358 -23.78 1.76 -36.04
C ALA A 358 -25.18 2.39 -36.04
N PHE A 359 -25.46 3.26 -35.08
CA PHE A 359 -26.83 3.66 -34.74
C PHE A 359 -27.10 5.16 -34.86
N ASN A 360 -26.07 5.96 -35.17
CA ASN A 360 -26.15 7.43 -35.28
C ASN A 360 -26.77 8.09 -34.04
N ARG A 361 -26.37 7.62 -32.85
CA ARG A 361 -26.84 8.14 -31.57
C ARG A 361 -25.77 8.09 -30.49
N VAL A 362 -25.98 8.91 -29.47
CA VAL A 362 -25.28 8.79 -28.18
C VAL A 362 -25.62 7.42 -27.56
N PRO A 363 -24.63 6.67 -27.05
CA PRO A 363 -24.88 5.43 -26.32
C PRO A 363 -25.78 5.67 -25.10
N ASP A 364 -26.58 4.67 -24.74
CA ASP A 364 -27.19 4.67 -23.41
C ASP A 364 -26.13 4.31 -22.35
N ALA A 365 -26.24 4.92 -21.16
CA ALA A 365 -25.17 4.84 -20.16
C ALA A 365 -24.88 3.40 -19.66
N GLY A 366 -25.92 2.56 -19.55
CA GLY A 366 -25.80 1.19 -19.09
C GLY A 366 -25.20 0.25 -20.14
N GLY A 367 -25.67 0.32 -21.38
CA GLY A 367 -25.11 -0.43 -22.51
C GLY A 367 -23.66 -0.05 -22.78
N LEU A 368 -23.34 1.26 -22.72
CA LEU A 368 -21.97 1.74 -22.84
C LEU A 368 -21.06 1.11 -21.77
N GLY A 369 -21.50 1.09 -20.51
CA GLY A 369 -20.72 0.47 -19.44
C GLY A 369 -20.52 -1.03 -19.59
N TYR A 370 -21.51 -1.76 -20.11
CA TYR A 370 -21.38 -3.18 -20.42
C TYR A 370 -20.30 -3.44 -21.47
N TRP A 371 -20.30 -2.67 -22.55
CA TRP A 371 -19.34 -2.85 -23.64
C TRP A 371 -17.94 -2.37 -23.27
N ILE A 372 -17.83 -1.26 -22.54
CA ILE A 372 -16.55 -0.79 -21.98
C ILE A 372 -15.94 -1.89 -21.11
N LYS A 373 -16.69 -2.43 -20.13
CA LYS A 373 -16.19 -3.52 -19.29
C LYS A 373 -15.79 -4.76 -20.09
N SER A 374 -16.56 -5.10 -21.12
CA SER A 374 -16.25 -6.24 -21.99
C SER A 374 -14.92 -6.04 -22.71
N MET A 375 -14.68 -4.83 -23.23
CA MET A 375 -13.44 -4.47 -23.94
C MET A 375 -12.24 -4.36 -22.99
N ASP A 376 -12.46 -3.76 -21.81
CA ASP A 376 -11.50 -3.71 -20.70
C ASP A 376 -11.10 -5.11 -20.20
N SER A 377 -11.98 -6.10 -20.39
CA SER A 377 -11.71 -7.53 -20.10
C SER A 377 -11.12 -8.30 -21.29
N GLY A 378 -10.76 -7.62 -22.38
CA GLY A 378 -10.06 -8.20 -23.54
C GLY A 378 -10.93 -8.55 -24.74
N MET A 379 -12.23 -8.23 -24.75
CA MET A 379 -13.06 -8.38 -25.95
C MET A 379 -12.62 -7.39 -27.03
N SER A 380 -12.42 -7.84 -28.27
CA SER A 380 -12.03 -6.95 -29.37
C SER A 380 -13.20 -6.07 -29.84
N LEU A 381 -12.88 -4.88 -30.38
CA LEU A 381 -13.87 -3.99 -30.99
C LEU A 381 -14.65 -4.69 -32.12
N ASP A 382 -13.97 -5.50 -32.94
CA ASP A 382 -14.61 -6.30 -34.00
C ASP A 382 -15.65 -7.28 -33.45
N SER A 383 -15.38 -7.89 -32.28
CA SER A 383 -16.32 -8.81 -31.64
C SER A 383 -17.56 -8.05 -31.17
N ILE A 384 -17.38 -6.86 -30.59
CA ILE A 384 -18.48 -5.98 -30.18
C ILE A 384 -19.29 -5.54 -31.40
N ALA A 385 -18.63 -5.12 -32.49
CA ALA A 385 -19.28 -4.78 -33.74
C ALA A 385 -20.09 -5.97 -34.30
N GLY A 386 -19.57 -7.19 -34.18
CA GLY A 386 -20.29 -8.41 -34.54
C GLY A 386 -21.54 -8.65 -33.69
N GLN A 387 -21.52 -8.30 -32.41
CA GLN A 387 -22.72 -8.34 -31.56
C GLN A 387 -23.72 -7.24 -31.93
N PHE A 388 -23.23 -6.05 -32.31
CA PHE A 388 -24.10 -4.96 -32.76
C PHE A 388 -24.83 -5.34 -34.04
N THR A 389 -24.16 -5.91 -35.04
CA THR A 389 -24.80 -6.31 -36.31
C THR A 389 -25.83 -7.44 -36.14
N GLN A 390 -25.70 -8.23 -35.07
CA GLN A 390 -26.67 -9.28 -34.71
C GLN A 390 -27.80 -8.78 -33.82
N SER A 391 -27.72 -7.56 -33.29
CA SER A 391 -28.72 -7.01 -32.39
C SER A 391 -30.05 -6.72 -33.10
N GLY A 392 -31.15 -6.78 -32.34
CA GLY A 392 -32.46 -6.38 -32.85
C GLY A 392 -32.52 -4.91 -33.28
N GLU A 393 -31.75 -4.03 -32.62
CA GLU A 393 -31.64 -2.61 -32.99
C GLU A 393 -31.02 -2.45 -34.39
N PHE A 394 -29.93 -3.17 -34.66
CA PHE A 394 -29.30 -3.15 -35.97
C PHE A 394 -30.20 -3.74 -37.05
N GLN A 395 -30.86 -4.87 -36.79
CA GLN A 395 -31.80 -5.46 -37.75
C GLN A 395 -32.99 -4.53 -38.04
N ALA A 396 -33.46 -3.78 -37.05
CA ALA A 396 -34.51 -2.78 -37.24
C ALA A 396 -34.05 -1.60 -38.10
N MET A 397 -32.79 -1.16 -37.95
CA MET A 397 -32.25 -0.01 -38.67
C MET A 397 -31.73 -0.36 -40.06
N TYR A 398 -31.06 -1.50 -40.22
CA TYR A 398 -30.40 -1.93 -41.46
C TYR A 398 -31.27 -2.89 -42.28
N GLY A 399 -32.17 -3.64 -41.64
CA GLY A 399 -32.88 -4.79 -42.21
C GLY A 399 -32.30 -6.10 -41.69
N ALA A 400 -33.06 -7.20 -41.78
CA ALA A 400 -32.61 -8.51 -41.29
C ALA A 400 -31.39 -9.06 -42.07
N THR A 401 -31.28 -8.73 -43.35
CA THR A 401 -30.17 -9.10 -44.24
C THR A 401 -29.90 -7.94 -45.21
N PRO A 402 -29.27 -6.83 -44.75
CA PRO A 402 -29.01 -5.68 -45.61
C PRO A 402 -28.07 -6.06 -46.75
N SER A 403 -28.29 -5.50 -47.95
CA SER A 403 -27.29 -5.59 -49.01
C SER A 403 -26.02 -4.82 -48.60
N ASN A 404 -24.87 -5.17 -49.17
CA ASN A 404 -23.61 -4.46 -48.90
C ASN A 404 -23.70 -2.97 -49.26
N GLY A 405 -24.45 -2.63 -50.32
CA GLY A 405 -24.72 -1.25 -50.72
C GLY A 405 -25.54 -0.48 -49.68
N ASP A 406 -26.67 -1.05 -49.23
CA ASP A 406 -27.53 -0.40 -48.24
C ASP A 406 -26.84 -0.24 -46.88
N PHE A 407 -26.04 -1.23 -46.49
CA PHE A 407 -25.22 -1.18 -45.29
C PHE A 407 -24.20 -0.04 -45.35
N LEU A 408 -23.45 0.03 -46.45
CA LEU A 408 -22.39 1.02 -46.62
C LEU A 408 -22.93 2.44 -46.71
N ASP A 409 -24.03 2.65 -47.43
CA ASP A 409 -24.70 3.96 -47.53
C ASP A 409 -25.11 4.50 -46.14
N LYS A 410 -25.70 3.64 -45.30
CA LYS A 410 -26.05 4.00 -43.91
C LYS A 410 -24.84 4.34 -43.06
N LEU A 411 -23.73 3.60 -43.17
CA LEU A 411 -22.51 3.93 -42.44
C LEU A 411 -21.95 5.31 -42.81
N TYR A 412 -21.91 5.63 -44.12
CA TYR A 412 -21.50 6.95 -44.59
C TYR A 412 -22.38 8.06 -44.00
N HIS A 413 -23.71 7.85 -43.98
CA HIS A 413 -24.63 8.81 -43.39
C HIS A 413 -24.53 8.94 -41.87
N ASN A 414 -24.21 7.86 -41.16
CA ASN A 414 -24.07 7.86 -39.71
C ASN A 414 -22.76 8.53 -39.26
N VAL A 415 -21.66 8.27 -39.96
CA VAL A 415 -20.32 8.71 -39.57
C VAL A 415 -19.92 10.04 -40.21
N LEU A 416 -20.19 10.22 -41.50
CA LEU A 416 -19.76 11.40 -42.26
C LEU A 416 -20.89 12.39 -42.49
N HIS A 417 -22.14 12.01 -42.20
CA HIS A 417 -23.35 12.81 -42.46
C HIS A 417 -23.49 13.25 -43.93
N ARG A 418 -22.95 12.42 -44.84
CA ARG A 418 -23.03 12.58 -46.30
C ARG A 418 -22.86 11.22 -46.96
N GLY A 419 -23.25 11.11 -48.23
CA GLY A 419 -22.92 9.94 -49.04
C GLY A 419 -21.40 9.80 -49.24
N GLY A 420 -20.97 8.55 -49.44
CA GLY A 420 -19.59 8.23 -49.83
C GLY A 420 -19.28 8.76 -51.22
N ASP A 421 -18.03 9.17 -51.45
CA ASP A 421 -17.58 9.49 -52.80
C ASP A 421 -17.48 8.20 -53.64
N ALA A 422 -17.51 8.34 -54.97
CA ALA A 422 -17.55 7.18 -55.86
C ALA A 422 -16.34 6.23 -55.69
N GLY A 423 -15.15 6.76 -55.36
CA GLY A 423 -13.96 5.96 -55.15
C GLY A 423 -14.00 5.19 -53.84
N GLY A 424 -14.30 5.88 -52.74
CA GLY A 424 -14.46 5.27 -51.41
C GLY A 424 -15.56 4.22 -51.37
N THR A 425 -16.74 4.53 -51.92
CA THR A 425 -17.86 3.60 -51.98
C THR A 425 -17.49 2.34 -52.77
N LYS A 426 -16.85 2.49 -53.94
CA LYS A 426 -16.39 1.35 -54.73
C LYS A 426 -15.39 0.48 -53.97
N TYR A 427 -14.41 1.11 -53.30
CA TYR A 427 -13.40 0.39 -52.53
C TYR A 427 -14.02 -0.50 -51.44
N TRP A 428 -14.93 0.06 -50.64
CA TRP A 428 -15.56 -0.70 -49.56
C TRP A 428 -16.53 -1.76 -50.06
N LEU A 429 -17.26 -1.51 -51.15
CA LEU A 429 -18.07 -2.53 -51.80
C LEU A 429 -17.23 -3.70 -52.30
N ASP A 430 -16.11 -3.43 -52.98
CA ASP A 430 -15.22 -4.50 -53.45
C ASP A 430 -14.71 -5.34 -52.26
N ILE A 431 -14.39 -4.73 -51.11
CA ILE A 431 -14.01 -5.43 -49.87
C ILE A 431 -15.14 -6.34 -49.34
N LEU A 432 -16.36 -5.83 -49.28
CA LEU A 432 -17.52 -6.56 -48.75
C LEU A 432 -17.97 -7.69 -49.70
N ASP A 433 -17.96 -7.44 -51.00
CA ASP A 433 -18.41 -8.38 -52.05
C ASP A 433 -17.40 -9.52 -52.28
N THR A 434 -16.10 -9.25 -52.05
CA THR A 434 -15.06 -10.30 -52.05
C THR A 434 -14.93 -11.03 -50.73
N HIS A 435 -15.72 -10.63 -49.71
CA HIS A 435 -15.64 -11.14 -48.34
C HIS A 435 -14.24 -10.98 -47.69
N ALA A 436 -13.47 -9.99 -48.14
CA ALA A 436 -12.19 -9.66 -47.53
C ALA A 436 -12.35 -9.18 -46.09
N LEU A 437 -13.45 -8.47 -45.80
CA LEU A 437 -13.91 -8.13 -44.45
C LEU A 437 -15.40 -8.38 -44.32
N THR A 438 -15.83 -8.66 -43.09
CA THR A 438 -17.25 -8.74 -42.73
C THR A 438 -17.86 -7.34 -42.55
N GLN A 439 -19.19 -7.23 -42.61
CA GLN A 439 -19.90 -5.99 -42.26
C GLN A 439 -19.54 -5.50 -40.85
N ALA A 440 -19.35 -6.41 -39.89
CA ALA A 440 -18.91 -6.05 -38.53
C ALA A 440 -17.54 -5.38 -38.51
N GLN A 441 -16.57 -5.92 -39.25
CA GLN A 441 -15.23 -5.32 -39.36
C GLN A 441 -15.27 -3.97 -40.08
N VAL A 442 -16.03 -3.84 -41.17
CA VAL A 442 -16.20 -2.55 -41.86
C VAL A 442 -16.87 -1.52 -40.94
N LEU A 443 -17.86 -1.91 -40.15
CA LEU A 443 -18.44 -1.04 -39.12
C LEU A 443 -17.40 -0.57 -38.10
N ALA A 444 -16.54 -1.48 -37.60
CA ALA A 444 -15.46 -1.10 -36.69
C ALA A 444 -14.46 -0.12 -37.35
N PHE A 445 -14.10 -0.34 -38.62
CA PHE A 445 -13.26 0.59 -39.39
C PHE A 445 -13.88 1.98 -39.56
N PHE A 446 -15.18 2.05 -39.86
CA PHE A 446 -15.89 3.32 -39.93
C PHE A 446 -15.97 4.01 -38.56
N GLY A 447 -16.21 3.23 -37.50
CA GLY A 447 -16.18 3.70 -36.12
C GLY A 447 -14.86 4.38 -35.75
N GLU A 448 -13.73 3.79 -36.15
CA GLU A 448 -12.40 4.31 -35.83
C GLU A 448 -11.79 5.22 -36.89
N SER A 449 -12.55 5.59 -37.91
CA SER A 449 -12.06 6.49 -38.96
C SER A 449 -11.64 7.86 -38.37
N PRO A 450 -10.58 8.50 -38.92
CA PRO A 450 -10.17 9.84 -38.49
C PRO A 450 -11.32 10.86 -38.55
N GLU A 451 -12.23 10.72 -39.52
CA GLU A 451 -13.42 11.54 -39.66
C GLU A 451 -14.37 11.37 -38.47
N ASN A 452 -14.67 10.14 -38.03
CA ASN A 452 -15.55 9.90 -36.88
C ASN A 452 -14.91 10.39 -35.57
N GLN A 453 -13.61 10.17 -35.40
CA GLN A 453 -12.86 10.67 -34.26
C GLN A 453 -12.91 12.19 -34.19
N ALA A 454 -12.69 12.88 -35.31
CA ALA A 454 -12.77 14.33 -35.42
C ALA A 454 -14.19 14.86 -35.19
N ALA A 455 -15.22 14.16 -35.67
CA ALA A 455 -16.62 14.55 -35.48
C ALA A 455 -17.02 14.50 -33.99
N LEU A 456 -16.51 13.53 -33.24
CA LEU A 456 -16.90 13.31 -31.85
C LEU A 456 -16.00 14.00 -30.82
N ILE A 457 -14.84 14.51 -31.20
CA ILE A 457 -13.90 15.15 -30.25
C ILE A 457 -14.53 16.30 -29.48
N GLY A 458 -15.44 17.06 -30.11
CA GLY A 458 -16.16 18.17 -29.45
C GLY A 458 -17.19 17.70 -28.40
N SER A 459 -17.67 16.46 -28.52
CA SER A 459 -18.69 15.88 -27.64
C SER A 459 -18.08 15.08 -26.49
N ILE A 460 -17.01 14.33 -26.76
CA ILE A 460 -16.40 13.41 -25.79
C ILE A 460 -15.03 13.88 -25.29
N GLY A 461 -14.50 15.00 -25.79
CA GLY A 461 -13.12 15.43 -25.53
C GLY A 461 -12.75 15.63 -24.06
N ASN A 462 -13.72 15.94 -23.19
CA ASN A 462 -13.54 16.05 -21.74
C ASN A 462 -13.94 14.77 -20.98
N GLY A 463 -13.99 13.65 -21.69
CA GLY A 463 -14.59 12.40 -21.23
C GLY A 463 -16.11 12.40 -21.33
N PHE A 464 -16.71 11.26 -21.01
CA PHE A 464 -18.16 11.05 -21.06
C PHE A 464 -18.62 10.13 -19.92
N THR A 465 -19.85 10.33 -19.46
CA THR A 465 -20.43 9.53 -18.37
C THR A 465 -20.99 8.21 -18.86
N PHE A 466 -20.84 7.16 -18.05
CA PHE A 466 -21.49 5.87 -18.25
C PHE A 466 -21.87 5.27 -16.89
N THR A 467 -22.67 4.20 -16.91
CA THR A 467 -23.00 3.42 -15.71
C THR A 467 -22.15 2.16 -15.70
N PRO A 468 -21.23 1.98 -14.74
CA PRO A 468 -20.44 0.76 -14.64
C PRO A 468 -21.32 -0.50 -14.61
N PHE A 469 -20.88 -1.55 -15.32
CA PHE A 469 -21.61 -2.81 -15.38
C PHE A 469 -21.08 -3.80 -14.35
N GLY A 470 -21.98 -4.45 -13.60
CA GLY A 470 -21.66 -5.49 -12.63
C GLY A 470 -21.91 -5.06 -11.21
#